data_AF-A0A1F6M729-F1
#
_entry.id   AF-A0A1F6M729-F1
#
_cell.length_a   1.000
_cell.length_b   1.000
_cell.length_c   1.000
_cell.angle_alpha   90.00
_cell.angle_beta   90.00
_cell.angle_gamma   90.00
#
_symmetry.space_group_name_H-M   'P 1'
#
loop_
_entity.id
_entity.type
_entity.pdbx_description
1 polymer ?
#
loop_
_entity_poly.entity_id
_entity_poly.type
_entity_poly.pdbx_seq_one_letter_code
_entity_poly.pdbx_strand_id
1 'polypeptide(L)'
;MINLDFLGLFLFIAGFILGLGAVTVIDIHGFLGRKSRYWTEATTRTHKVTKPLIWAGIVLATLGGLVLYRNESFSGIPLYHAILALVLILNGIFLSFVVSPFLLKREKEGKASELLPNSLQKKIIVSLLFSDLGWWGGLALLVWYIVERF
;
A
#
# COMPACT_ATOMS: atom_id res chain seq x y z
N MET A 1 -24.88 17.33 -13.56
CA MET A 1 -24.11 17.53 -12.32
C MET A 1 -23.55 16.18 -11.88
N ILE A 2 -22.26 16.08 -11.57
CA ILE A 2 -21.66 14.82 -11.09
C ILE A 2 -22.14 14.59 -9.65
N ASN A 3 -22.68 13.39 -9.37
CA ASN A 3 -23.06 13.00 -8.02
C ASN A 3 -21.79 12.83 -7.15
N LEU A 4 -21.79 13.38 -5.93
CA LEU A 4 -20.70 13.21 -4.96
C LEU A 4 -20.45 11.74 -4.61
N ASP A 5 -21.49 10.90 -4.60
CA ASP A 5 -21.35 9.44 -4.37
C ASP A 5 -20.51 8.80 -5.47
N PHE A 6 -20.79 9.16 -6.73
CA PHE A 6 -20.01 8.70 -7.88
C PHE A 6 -18.55 9.16 -7.77
N LEU A 7 -18.33 10.44 -7.45
CA LEU A 7 -16.98 10.98 -7.30
C LEU A 7 -16.21 10.27 -6.17
N GLY A 8 -16.84 10.11 -5.00
CA GLY A 8 -16.24 9.42 -3.86
C GLY A 8 -15.88 7.98 -4.19
N LEU A 9 -16.83 7.23 -4.76
CA LEU A 9 -16.60 5.84 -5.16
C LEU A 9 -15.51 5.71 -6.23
N PHE A 10 -15.53 6.59 -7.25
CA PHE A 10 -14.51 6.60 -8.30
C PHE A 10 -13.11 6.84 -7.74
N LEU A 11 -12.95 7.87 -6.88
CA LEU A 11 -11.67 8.14 -6.22
C LEU A 11 -11.23 6.97 -5.34
N PHE A 12 -12.16 6.34 -4.63
CA PHE A 12 -11.85 5.21 -3.75
C PHE A 12 -11.32 4.02 -4.55
N ILE A 13 -12.02 3.64 -5.62
CA ILE A 13 -11.61 2.56 -6.53
C ILE A 13 -10.29 2.90 -7.24
N ALA A 14 -10.12 4.12 -7.72
CA ALA A 14 -8.86 4.57 -8.33
C ALA A 14 -7.69 4.46 -7.34
N GLY A 15 -7.94 4.82 -6.08
CA GLY A 15 -6.98 4.64 -4.98
C GLY A 15 -6.58 3.18 -4.77
N PHE A 16 -7.55 2.25 -4.77
CA PHE A 16 -7.27 0.82 -4.74
C PHE A 16 -6.47 0.37 -5.97
N ILE A 17 -6.86 0.73 -7.19
CA ILE A 17 -6.16 0.32 -8.42
C ILE A 17 -4.69 0.72 -8.37
N LEU A 18 -4.39 1.98 -8.01
CA LEU A 18 -3.01 2.46 -7.94
C LEU A 18 -2.25 1.84 -6.77
N GLY A 19 -2.84 1.88 -5.57
CA GLY A 19 -2.18 1.46 -4.34
C GLY A 19 -2.00 -0.05 -4.25
N LEU A 20 -3.09 -0.81 -4.33
CA LEU A 20 -3.07 -2.27 -4.27
C LEU A 20 -2.28 -2.88 -5.42
N GLY A 21 -2.42 -2.33 -6.64
CA GLY A 21 -1.64 -2.78 -7.79
C GLY A 21 -0.13 -2.60 -7.57
N ALA A 22 0.29 -1.43 -7.08
CA ALA A 22 1.68 -1.15 -6.79
C ALA A 22 2.24 -2.02 -5.62
N VAL A 23 1.44 -2.23 -4.56
CA VAL A 23 1.81 -3.12 -3.43
C VAL A 23 1.99 -4.56 -3.92
N THR A 24 1.02 -5.09 -4.66
CA THR A 24 1.10 -6.48 -5.16
C THR A 24 2.39 -6.72 -5.94
N VAL A 25 2.77 -5.79 -6.83
CA VAL A 25 4.00 -5.91 -7.62
C VAL A 25 5.25 -5.86 -6.73
N ILE A 26 5.34 -4.89 -5.82
CA ILE A 26 6.54 -4.73 -5.00
C ILE A 26 6.68 -5.84 -3.95
N ASP A 27 5.58 -6.38 -3.45
CA ASP A 27 5.57 -7.43 -2.43
C ASP A 27 6.04 -8.76 -3.03
N ILE A 28 5.62 -9.08 -4.26
CA ILE A 28 6.15 -10.22 -5.01
C ILE A 28 7.67 -10.07 -5.22
N HIS A 29 8.13 -8.89 -5.65
CA HIS A 29 9.55 -8.61 -5.83
C HIS A 29 10.31 -8.75 -4.51
N GLY A 30 9.80 -8.15 -3.43
CA GLY A 30 10.39 -8.21 -2.10
C GLY A 30 10.49 -9.63 -1.57
N PHE A 31 9.47 -10.46 -1.78
CA PHE A 31 9.46 -11.85 -1.37
C PHE A 31 10.52 -12.68 -2.11
N LEU A 32 10.65 -12.50 -3.43
CA LEU A 32 11.64 -13.17 -4.27
C LEU A 32 13.07 -12.66 -3.97
N GLY A 33 13.21 -11.37 -3.68
CA GLY A 33 14.46 -10.68 -3.37
C GLY A 33 15.16 -11.15 -2.09
N ARG A 34 14.50 -11.96 -1.26
CA ARG A 34 15.11 -12.54 -0.05
C ARG A 34 16.16 -13.60 -0.35
N LYS A 35 15.98 -14.33 -1.44
CA LYS A 35 16.82 -15.49 -1.80
C LYS A 35 17.63 -15.27 -3.07
N SER A 36 17.41 -14.16 -3.77
CA SER A 36 18.02 -13.91 -5.07
C SER A 36 18.51 -12.49 -5.19
N ARG A 37 19.80 -12.36 -5.53
CA ARG A 37 20.47 -11.08 -5.78
C ARG A 37 19.82 -10.27 -6.90
N TYR A 38 19.42 -10.96 -7.98
CA TYR A 38 18.71 -10.36 -9.10
C TYR A 38 17.39 -9.73 -8.63
N TRP A 39 16.60 -10.46 -7.85
CA TRP A 39 15.33 -9.96 -7.34
C TRP A 39 15.51 -8.87 -6.27
N THR A 40 16.58 -8.89 -5.47
CA THR A 40 16.90 -7.79 -4.54
C THR A 40 17.15 -6.48 -5.28
N GLU A 41 17.93 -6.53 -6.36
CA GLU A 41 18.22 -5.36 -7.18
C GLU A 41 16.97 -4.89 -7.92
N ALA A 42 16.22 -5.80 -8.52
CA ALA A 42 14.93 -5.50 -9.16
C ALA A 42 13.97 -4.83 -8.17
N THR A 43 13.86 -5.33 -6.94
CA THR A 43 13.05 -4.71 -5.87
C THR A 43 13.49 -3.26 -5.61
N THR A 44 14.80 -3.02 -5.51
CA THR A 44 15.38 -1.69 -5.24
C THR A 44 15.17 -0.69 -6.39
N ARG A 45 14.97 -1.17 -7.61
CA ARG A 45 14.63 -0.32 -8.76
C ARG A 45 13.12 -0.08 -8.81
N THR A 46 12.34 -1.15 -8.67
CA THR A 46 10.87 -1.12 -8.71
C THR A 46 10.29 -0.26 -7.59
N HIS A 47 10.86 -0.27 -6.37
CA HIS A 47 10.31 0.49 -5.24
C HIS A 47 10.31 2.00 -5.47
N LYS A 48 11.21 2.52 -6.33
CA LYS A 48 11.26 3.95 -6.67
C LYS A 48 10.00 4.41 -7.40
N VAL A 49 9.40 3.52 -8.19
CA VAL A 49 8.18 3.78 -8.95
C VAL A 49 6.94 3.37 -8.15
N THR A 50 6.98 2.23 -7.46
CA THR A 50 5.79 1.78 -6.71
C THR A 50 5.53 2.64 -5.47
N LYS A 51 6.55 3.15 -4.78
CA LYS A 51 6.37 4.02 -3.61
C LYS A 51 5.45 5.23 -3.86
N PRO A 52 5.69 6.10 -4.86
CA PRO A 52 4.78 7.21 -5.13
C PRO A 52 3.38 6.76 -5.54
N LEU A 53 3.25 5.64 -6.26
CA LEU A 53 1.95 5.07 -6.62
C LEU A 53 1.16 4.57 -5.39
N ILE A 54 1.85 3.95 -4.43
CA ILE A 54 1.24 3.53 -3.15
C ILE A 54 0.73 4.75 -2.40
N TRP A 55 1.53 5.80 -2.27
CA TRP A 55 1.11 7.04 -1.61
C TRP A 55 -0.06 7.72 -2.33
N ALA A 56 -0.02 7.81 -3.66
CA ALA A 56 -1.13 8.32 -4.45
C ALA A 56 -2.41 7.48 -4.23
N GLY A 57 -2.26 6.15 -4.21
CA GLY A 57 -3.34 5.22 -3.89
C GLY A 57 -3.95 5.48 -2.52
N ILE A 58 -3.14 5.64 -1.47
CA ILE A 58 -3.60 5.93 -0.10
C ILE A 58 -4.36 7.25 -0.06
N VAL A 59 -3.82 8.31 -0.68
CA VAL A 59 -4.45 9.63 -0.70
C VAL A 59 -5.80 9.55 -1.39
N LEU A 60 -5.86 8.96 -2.59
CA LEU A 60 -7.10 8.82 -3.35
C LEU A 60 -8.13 7.95 -2.62
N ALA A 61 -7.70 6.83 -2.04
CA ALA A 61 -8.57 5.94 -1.27
C ALA A 61 -9.14 6.65 -0.03
N THR A 62 -8.31 7.42 0.68
CA THR A 62 -8.73 8.18 1.86
C THR A 62 -9.71 9.28 1.48
N LEU A 63 -9.41 10.09 0.46
CA LEU A 63 -10.30 11.14 -0.02
C LEU A 63 -11.62 10.57 -0.57
N GLY A 64 -11.53 9.48 -1.34
CA GLY A 64 -12.69 8.76 -1.85
C GLY A 64 -13.58 8.24 -0.73
N GLY A 65 -13.00 7.60 0.29
CA GLY A 65 -13.71 7.14 1.48
C GLY A 65 -14.35 8.28 2.28
N LEU A 66 -13.65 9.41 2.48
CA LEU A 66 -14.21 10.59 3.16
C LEU A 66 -15.43 11.15 2.42
N VAL A 67 -15.40 11.20 1.09
CA VAL A 67 -16.54 11.67 0.28
C VAL A 67 -17.66 10.64 0.25
N LEU A 68 -17.34 9.35 0.10
CA LEU A 68 -18.32 8.27 0.02
C LEU A 68 -19.08 8.08 1.34
N TYR A 69 -18.38 8.16 2.48
CA TYR A 69 -18.95 7.95 3.82
C TYR A 69 -19.41 9.24 4.50
N ARG A 70 -19.51 10.37 3.77
CA ARG A 70 -19.82 11.69 4.34
C ARG A 70 -21.12 11.76 5.16
N ASN A 71 -22.10 10.90 4.85
CA ASN A 71 -23.39 10.84 5.53
C ASN A 71 -23.52 9.60 6.43
N GLU A 72 -22.45 8.81 6.56
CA GLU A 72 -22.42 7.63 7.41
C GLU A 72 -21.92 7.96 8.81
N SER A 73 -22.39 7.21 9.79
CA SER A 73 -21.77 7.28 11.12
C SER A 73 -20.35 6.70 11.06
N PHE A 74 -19.45 7.23 11.88
CA PHE A 74 -18.07 6.75 11.98
C PHE A 74 -18.00 5.47 12.84
N SER A 75 -18.69 4.43 12.39
CA SER A 75 -18.76 3.10 13.01
C SER A 75 -18.81 2.02 11.91
N GLY A 76 -18.59 0.75 12.25
CA GLY A 76 -18.59 -0.34 11.27
C GLY A 76 -17.55 -0.16 10.16
N ILE A 77 -17.98 -0.28 8.89
CA ILE A 77 -17.10 -0.26 7.71
C ILE A 77 -16.28 1.04 7.58
N PRO A 78 -16.88 2.25 7.64
CA PRO A 78 -16.12 3.51 7.65
C PRO A 78 -14.99 3.54 8.70
N LEU A 79 -15.25 3.05 9.91
CA LEU A 79 -14.25 2.99 10.98
C LEU A 79 -13.13 1.99 10.64
N TYR A 80 -13.48 0.79 10.15
CA TYR A 80 -12.48 -0.20 9.75
C TYR A 80 -11.61 0.30 8.60
N HIS A 81 -12.16 0.97 7.59
CA HIS A 81 -11.37 1.60 6.54
C HIS A 81 -10.43 2.68 7.06
N ALA A 82 -10.87 3.50 8.02
CA ALA A 82 -10.01 4.51 8.62
C ALA A 82 -8.84 3.89 9.41
N ILE A 83 -9.09 2.81 10.15
CA ILE A 83 -8.05 2.06 10.86
C ILE A 83 -7.07 1.43 9.87
N LEU A 84 -7.56 0.80 8.79
CA LEU A 84 -6.72 0.23 7.74
C LEU A 84 -5.88 1.30 7.05
N ALA A 85 -6.46 2.46 6.71
CA ALA A 85 -5.73 3.58 6.13
C ALA A 85 -4.60 4.05 7.07
N LEU A 86 -4.87 4.17 8.37
CA LEU A 86 -3.85 4.53 9.36
C LEU A 86 -2.72 3.50 9.42
N VAL A 87 -3.05 2.21 9.48
CA VAL A 87 -2.05 1.12 9.48
C VAL A 87 -1.19 1.16 8.21
N LEU A 88 -1.82 1.33 7.04
CA LEU A 88 -1.11 1.44 5.76
C LEU A 88 -0.21 2.68 5.68
N ILE A 89 -0.64 3.82 6.23
CA ILE A 89 0.17 5.05 6.32
C ILE A 89 1.40 4.81 7.20
N LEU A 90 1.20 4.25 8.41
CA LEU A 90 2.31 3.95 9.32
C LEU A 90 3.31 2.97 8.69
N ASN A 91 2.79 1.95 7.99
CA ASN A 91 3.61 1.00 7.25
C ASN A 91 4.38 1.68 6.10
N GLY A 92 3.71 2.54 5.34
CA GLY A 92 4.29 3.34 4.26
C GLY A 92 5.38 4.28 4.76
N ILE A 93 5.22 4.89 5.94
CA ILE A 93 6.24 5.71 6.61
C ILE A 93 7.47 4.85 6.95
N PHE A 94 7.28 3.69 7.58
CA PHE A 94 8.38 2.77 7.87
C PHE A 94 9.17 2.39 6.60
N LEU A 95 8.47 1.98 5.54
CA LEU A 95 9.12 1.61 4.28
C LEU A 95 9.80 2.82 3.60
N SER A 96 9.19 4.00 3.65
CA SER A 96 9.69 5.20 2.95
C SER A 96 10.88 5.84 3.65
N PHE A 97 10.91 5.84 4.99
CA PHE A 97 11.91 6.58 5.76
C PHE A 97 12.95 5.70 6.45
N VAL A 98 12.69 4.39 6.59
CA VAL A 98 13.67 3.45 7.18
C VAL A 98 14.26 2.55 6.09
N VAL A 99 13.40 1.85 5.33
CA VAL A 99 13.87 0.86 4.36
C VAL A 99 14.43 1.51 3.10
N SER A 100 13.70 2.47 2.50
CA SER A 100 14.12 3.11 1.25
C SER A 100 15.49 3.81 1.38
N PRO A 101 15.81 4.60 2.43
CA PRO A 101 17.14 5.22 2.54
C PRO A 101 18.26 4.19 2.69
N PHE A 102 18.01 3.08 3.40
CA PHE A 102 18.96 1.98 3.53
C PHE A 102 19.26 1.34 2.17
N LEU A 103 18.23 1.05 1.37
CA LEU A 103 18.39 0.47 0.03
C LEU A 103 19.15 1.42 -0.90
N LEU A 104 18.80 2.71 -0.90
CA LEU A 104 19.46 3.73 -1.73
C LEU A 104 20.93 3.93 -1.35
N LYS A 105 21.27 3.86 -0.06
CA LYS A 105 22.67 3.91 0.39
C LYS A 105 23.47 2.74 -0.16
N ARG A 106 22.94 1.52 -0.07
CA ARG A 106 23.60 0.32 -0.64
C ARG A 106 23.75 0.40 -2.14
N GLU A 107 22.74 0.92 -2.84
CA GLU A 107 22.80 1.14 -4.29
C GLU A 107 23.96 2.08 -4.66
N LYS A 108 24.11 3.21 -3.94
CA LYS A 108 25.24 4.14 -4.13
C LYS A 108 26.60 3.52 -3.83
N GLU A 109 26.66 2.57 -2.90
CA GLU A 109 27.88 1.82 -2.56
C GLU A 109 28.15 0.66 -3.53
N GLY A 110 27.34 0.45 -4.58
CA GLY A 110 27.49 -0.68 -5.51
C GLY A 110 27.05 -2.03 -4.93
N LYS A 111 26.37 -2.05 -3.77
CA LYS A 111 25.94 -3.24 -3.02
C LYS A 111 24.45 -3.54 -3.19
N ALA A 112 23.85 -3.11 -4.30
CA ALA A 112 22.41 -3.28 -4.57
C ALA A 112 21.98 -4.75 -4.70
N SER A 113 22.89 -5.60 -5.18
CA SER A 113 22.64 -7.03 -5.40
C SER A 113 22.94 -7.89 -4.16
N GLU A 114 23.49 -7.30 -3.10
CA GLU A 114 23.73 -8.02 -1.85
C GLU A 114 22.43 -8.25 -1.09
N LEU A 115 22.27 -9.44 -0.53
CA LEU A 115 21.10 -9.77 0.26
C LEU A 115 21.02 -8.87 1.50
N LEU A 116 19.79 -8.49 1.85
CA LEU A 116 19.53 -7.68 3.04
C LEU A 116 19.83 -8.47 4.31
N PRO A 117 20.23 -7.81 5.42
CA PRO A 117 20.40 -8.48 6.70
C PRO A 117 19.12 -9.21 7.13
N ASN A 118 19.26 -10.40 7.73
CA ASN A 118 18.12 -11.25 8.12
C ASN A 118 17.10 -10.54 9.02
N SER A 119 17.57 -9.66 9.92
CA SER A 119 16.69 -8.86 10.79
C SER A 119 15.82 -7.89 9.99
N LEU A 120 16.38 -7.25 8.95
CA LEU A 120 15.66 -6.34 8.08
C LEU A 120 14.69 -7.09 7.15
N GLN A 121 15.11 -8.24 6.62
CA GLN A 121 14.22 -9.10 5.81
C GLN A 121 12.97 -9.49 6.59
N LYS A 122 13.10 -9.93 7.85
CA LYS A 122 11.96 -10.28 8.70
C LYS A 122 11.00 -9.11 8.88
N LYS A 123 11.52 -7.91 9.18
CA LYS A 123 10.71 -6.69 9.34
C LYS A 123 9.97 -6.32 8.05
N ILE A 124 10.66 -6.41 6.91
CA ILE A 124 10.06 -6.16 5.60
C ILE A 124 8.94 -7.17 5.33
N ILE A 125 9.16 -8.48 5.49
CA ILE A 125 8.11 -9.49 5.24
C ILE A 125 6.85 -9.22 6.07
N VAL A 126 7.03 -8.93 7.37
CA VAL A 126 5.90 -8.62 8.25
C VAL A 126 5.16 -7.37 7.74
N SER A 127 5.91 -6.33 7.35
CA SER A 127 5.37 -5.11 6.75
C SER A 127 4.62 -5.37 5.43
N LEU A 128 5.11 -6.25 4.55
CA LEU A 128 4.43 -6.65 3.31
C LEU A 128 3.12 -7.38 3.61
N LEU A 129 3.13 -8.37 4.51
CA LEU A 129 1.92 -9.11 4.89
C LEU A 129 0.82 -8.20 5.47
N PHE A 130 1.18 -7.25 6.34
CA PHE A 130 0.21 -6.28 6.85
C PHE A 130 -0.30 -5.34 5.75
N SER A 131 0.55 -4.98 4.79
CA SER A 131 0.17 -4.18 3.62
C SER A 131 -0.85 -4.91 2.76
N ASP A 132 -0.54 -6.15 2.36
CA ASP A 132 -1.41 -6.99 1.54
C ASP A 132 -2.77 -7.21 2.20
N LEU A 133 -2.79 -7.58 3.48
CA LEU A 133 -4.03 -7.75 4.24
C LEU A 133 -4.82 -6.45 4.35
N GLY A 134 -4.14 -5.31 4.53
CA GLY A 134 -4.78 -4.01 4.64
C GLY A 134 -5.44 -3.57 3.33
N TRP A 135 -4.74 -3.71 2.20
CA TRP A 135 -5.28 -3.32 0.89
C TRP A 135 -6.39 -4.26 0.42
N TRP A 136 -6.17 -5.57 0.46
CA TRP A 136 -7.18 -6.55 0.05
C TRP A 136 -8.38 -6.57 1.00
N GLY A 137 -8.14 -6.47 2.31
CA GLY A 137 -9.20 -6.35 3.30
C GLY A 137 -10.01 -5.07 3.13
N GLY A 138 -9.34 -3.94 2.85
CA GLY A 138 -10.00 -2.68 2.52
C GLY A 138 -10.87 -2.80 1.27
N LEU A 139 -10.38 -3.43 0.20
CA LEU A 139 -11.16 -3.64 -1.01
C LEU A 139 -12.38 -4.54 -0.75
N ALA A 140 -12.20 -5.64 -0.01
CA ALA A 140 -13.29 -6.54 0.35
C ALA A 140 -14.39 -5.83 1.16
N LEU A 141 -14.00 -4.99 2.13
CA LEU A 141 -14.94 -4.16 2.90
C LEU A 141 -15.69 -3.16 2.02
N LEU A 142 -15.02 -2.56 1.03
CA LEU A 142 -15.68 -1.66 0.07
C LEU A 142 -16.71 -2.42 -0.77
N VAL A 143 -16.36 -3.61 -1.27
CA VAL A 143 -17.30 -4.47 -2.02
C VAL A 143 -18.51 -4.82 -1.15
N TRP A 144 -18.28 -5.22 0.09
CA TRP A 144 -19.36 -5.52 1.04
C TRP A 144 -20.28 -4.32 1.25
N TYR A 145 -19.71 -3.14 1.52
CA TYR A 145 -20.47 -1.90 1.70
C TYR A 145 -21.34 -1.57 0.48
N ILE A 146 -20.80 -1.74 -0.73
CA ILE A 146 -21.52 -1.47 -1.97
C ILE A 146 -22.69 -2.46 -2.12
N VAL A 147 -22.47 -3.75 -1.87
CA VAL A 147 -23.50 -4.79 -1.99
C VAL A 147 -24.64 -4.59 -0.98
N GLU A 148 -24.36 -4.17 0.25
CA GLU A 148 -25.40 -3.88 1.25
C GLU A 148 -26.29 -2.69 0.91
N ARG A 149 -25.90 -1.86 -0.07
CA ARG A 149 -26.68 -0.67 -0.50
C ARG A 149 -27.38 -0.84 -1.84
N PHE A 150 -27.26 -2.01 -2.47
CA PHE A 150 -28.08 -2.43 -3.60
C PHE A 150 -29.35 -3.11 -3.11
#